data_AF-A0A172T9Z2-F1
#
_entry.id   AF-A0A172T9Z2-F1
#
_cell.length_a   1.000
_cell.length_b   1.000
_cell.length_c   1.000
_cell.angle_alpha   90.00
_cell.angle_beta   90.00
_cell.angle_gamma   90.00
#
_symmetry.space_group_name_H-M   'P 1'
#
loop_
_entity.id
_entity.type
_entity.pdbx_description
1 polymer ?
#
loop_
_entity_poly.entity_id
_entity_poly.type
_entity_poly.pdbx_seq_one_letter_code
_entity_poly.pdbx_strand_id
1 'polypeptide(L)'
;MTAPTGQPNPTGPLSWPNDLQDATPLPFNVWRVMHQVNGERDAMEVARLARVSLPEVLDAVTQAARWSGRAAQREQPVTEQAIKEIQQCLMVVVGPMGEFMVDDAFEDLGEDNVTLSQLLGHLATQLGESRVQAFVRQLRARGIA
;
A
#
# COMPACT_ATOMS: atom_id res chain seq x y z
N MET A 1 -17.58 -5.12 -15.56
CA MET A 1 -18.29 -5.89 -14.51
C MET A 1 -17.77 -5.40 -13.17
N THR A 2 -18.65 -4.82 -12.37
CA THR A 2 -18.37 -4.06 -11.14
C THR A 2 -17.87 -4.97 -10.00
N ALA A 3 -16.74 -4.60 -9.38
CA ALA A 3 -16.18 -5.28 -8.21
C ALA A 3 -17.13 -5.14 -7.00
N PRO A 4 -17.35 -6.21 -6.21
CA PRO A 4 -18.09 -6.08 -4.96
C PRO A 4 -17.17 -5.47 -3.90
N THR A 5 -17.40 -4.21 -3.55
CA THR A 5 -16.87 -3.62 -2.30
C THR A 5 -17.69 -4.19 -1.14
N GLY A 6 -17.43 -5.45 -0.79
CA GLY A 6 -18.08 -6.12 0.32
C GLY A 6 -17.57 -5.55 1.64
N GLN A 7 -18.37 -4.74 2.32
CA GLN A 7 -18.15 -4.48 3.75
C GLN A 7 -18.17 -5.84 4.49
N PRO A 8 -17.20 -6.09 5.39
CA PRO A 8 -17.17 -7.35 6.14
C PRO A 8 -18.46 -7.49 6.95
N ASN A 9 -19.26 -8.50 6.61
CA ASN A 9 -20.50 -8.80 7.30
C ASN A 9 -20.16 -9.49 8.63
N PRO A 10 -20.48 -8.89 9.81
CA PRO A 10 -20.01 -9.41 11.10
C PRO A 10 -20.59 -10.79 11.46
N THR A 11 -21.67 -11.21 10.79
CA THR A 11 -22.36 -12.49 11.00
C THR A 11 -22.08 -13.52 9.92
N GLY A 12 -21.31 -13.17 8.88
CA GLY A 12 -20.93 -14.07 7.80
C GLY A 12 -19.48 -14.54 7.93
N PRO A 13 -19.10 -15.62 7.23
CA PRO A 13 -17.71 -16.05 7.19
C PRO A 13 -16.84 -14.94 6.62
N LEU A 14 -15.76 -14.60 7.34
CA LEU A 14 -14.74 -13.70 6.84
C LEU A 14 -13.94 -14.43 5.76
N SER A 15 -13.85 -13.80 4.59
CA SER A 15 -13.04 -14.30 3.49
C SER A 15 -11.75 -13.50 3.38
N TRP A 16 -10.69 -14.21 3.06
CA TRP A 16 -9.41 -13.59 2.73
C TRP A 16 -9.56 -12.78 1.42
N PRO A 17 -9.05 -11.54 1.33
CA PRO A 17 -9.11 -10.76 0.10
C PRO A 17 -8.34 -11.49 -1.02
N ASN A 18 -8.97 -11.70 -2.17
CA ASN A 18 -8.38 -12.47 -3.29
C ASN A 18 -7.02 -11.94 -3.77
N ASP A 19 -6.78 -10.64 -3.61
CA ASP A 19 -5.56 -9.97 -4.07
C ASP A 19 -4.43 -9.96 -3.02
N LEU A 20 -4.64 -10.60 -1.87
CA LEU A 20 -3.65 -10.66 -0.79
C LEU A 20 -3.02 -12.05 -0.77
N GLN A 21 -1.70 -12.15 -0.90
CA GLN A 21 -0.99 -13.42 -0.75
C GLN A 21 -0.54 -13.58 0.71
N ASP A 22 -0.40 -14.82 1.20
CA ASP A 22 0.09 -15.07 2.57
C ASP A 22 1.53 -14.53 2.79
N ALA A 23 2.29 -14.42 1.70
CA ALA A 23 3.64 -13.83 1.69
C ALA A 23 3.65 -12.29 1.73
N THR A 24 2.49 -11.62 1.61
CA THR A 24 2.44 -10.14 1.60
C THR A 24 2.82 -9.60 3.00
N PRO A 25 3.81 -8.69 3.11
CA PRO A 25 4.20 -8.13 4.39
C PRO A 25 3.10 -7.22 4.93
N LEU A 26 2.36 -7.72 5.94
CA LEU A 26 1.29 -7.01 6.62
C LEU A 26 1.77 -6.46 7.97
N PRO A 27 1.25 -5.29 8.42
CA PRO A 27 1.39 -4.86 9.80
C PRO A 27 0.93 -5.96 10.76
N PHE A 28 1.66 -6.18 11.87
CA PHE A 28 1.44 -7.32 12.76
C PHE A 28 0.00 -7.45 13.28
N ASN A 29 -0.65 -6.31 13.58
CA ASN A 29 -2.04 -6.25 14.01
C ASN A 29 -3.01 -6.77 12.92
N VAL A 30 -2.74 -6.45 11.65
CA VAL A 30 -3.51 -6.93 10.50
C VAL A 30 -3.21 -8.40 10.23
N TRP A 31 -1.93 -8.79 10.20
CA TRP A 31 -1.50 -10.17 9.99
C TRP A 31 -2.11 -11.13 11.01
N ARG A 32 -2.12 -10.77 12.31
CA ARG A 32 -2.66 -11.62 13.38
C ARG A 32 -4.14 -11.93 13.19
N VAL A 33 -4.92 -10.95 12.72
CA VAL A 33 -6.35 -11.15 12.42
C VAL A 33 -6.50 -11.98 11.15
N MET A 34 -5.80 -11.60 10.07
CA MET A 34 -5.85 -12.27 8.78
C MET A 34 -5.46 -13.75 8.89
N HIS A 35 -4.42 -14.10 9.66
CA HIS A 35 -3.97 -15.48 9.89
C HIS A 35 -5.07 -16.40 10.47
N GLN A 36 -6.10 -15.83 11.12
CA GLN A 36 -7.24 -16.59 11.64
C GLN A 36 -8.41 -16.70 10.63
N VAL A 37 -8.38 -15.92 9.55
CA VAL A 37 -9.39 -15.90 8.48
C VAL A 37 -9.11 -17.04 7.50
N ASN A 38 -9.91 -18.11 7.59
CA ASN A 38 -9.81 -19.29 6.72
C ASN A 38 -11.02 -19.48 5.79
N GLY A 39 -11.92 -18.49 5.69
CA GLY A 39 -13.14 -18.58 4.89
C GLY A 39 -14.32 -19.30 5.57
N GLU A 40 -14.15 -19.84 6.77
CA GLU A 40 -15.18 -20.58 7.49
C GLU A 40 -15.65 -19.87 8.77
N ARG A 41 -14.79 -19.03 9.35
CA ARG A 41 -15.01 -18.37 10.65
C ARG A 41 -15.65 -17.00 10.47
N ASP A 42 -16.62 -16.69 11.33
CA ASP A 42 -17.19 -15.35 11.42
C ASP A 42 -16.27 -14.37 12.18
N ALA A 43 -16.64 -13.09 12.16
CA ALA A 43 -15.83 -12.03 12.76
C ALA A 43 -15.71 -12.12 14.29
N MET A 44 -16.69 -12.71 14.98
CA MET A 44 -16.64 -12.89 16.44
C MET A 44 -15.69 -14.02 16.83
N GLU A 45 -15.70 -15.12 16.07
CA GLU A 45 -14.81 -16.25 16.30
C GLU A 45 -13.36 -15.86 15.99
N VAL A 46 -13.12 -15.10 14.92
CA VAL A 46 -11.81 -14.51 14.61
C VAL A 46 -11.35 -13.56 15.73
N ALA A 47 -12.24 -12.71 16.26
CA ALA A 47 -11.92 -11.81 17.37
C ALA A 47 -11.46 -12.58 18.62
N ARG A 48 -12.17 -13.67 18.94
CA ARG A 48 -11.85 -14.56 20.07
C ARG A 48 -10.47 -15.22 19.91
N LEU A 49 -10.17 -15.74 18.72
CA LEU A 49 -8.90 -16.42 18.43
C LEU A 49 -7.71 -15.46 18.35
N ALA A 50 -7.89 -14.31 17.70
CA ALA A 50 -6.86 -13.27 17.59
C ALA A 50 -6.71 -12.44 18.88
N ARG A 51 -7.55 -12.66 19.89
CA ARG A 51 -7.62 -11.92 21.17
C ARG A 51 -7.75 -10.41 20.95
N VAL A 52 -8.66 -10.03 20.07
CA VAL A 52 -9.01 -8.64 19.76
C VAL A 52 -10.52 -8.45 19.89
N SER A 53 -10.95 -7.19 19.92
CA SER A 53 -12.35 -6.83 19.86
C SER A 53 -12.91 -6.95 18.43
N LEU A 54 -14.22 -7.11 18.32
CA LEU A 54 -14.92 -7.17 17.02
C LEU A 54 -14.65 -5.91 16.14
N PRO A 55 -14.64 -4.67 16.68
CA PRO A 55 -14.27 -3.49 15.90
C PRO A 55 -12.85 -3.57 15.32
N GLU A 56 -11.88 -4.10 16.08
CA GLU A 56 -10.50 -4.27 15.60
C GLU A 56 -10.40 -5.31 14.49
N VAL A 57 -11.22 -6.36 14.49
CA VAL A 57 -11.29 -7.32 13.38
C VAL A 57 -11.80 -6.67 12.11
N LEU A 58 -12.91 -5.92 12.19
CA LEU A 58 -13.51 -5.26 11.03
C LEU A 58 -12.57 -4.20 10.44
N ASP A 59 -11.88 -3.45 11.32
CA ASP A 59 -10.86 -2.49 10.91
C ASP A 59 -9.66 -3.17 10.26
N ALA A 60 -9.15 -4.27 10.85
CA ALA A 60 -8.05 -5.04 10.27
C ALA A 60 -8.39 -5.63 8.90
N VAL A 61 -9.60 -6.17 8.69
CA VAL A 61 -10.05 -6.69 7.39
C VAL A 61 -10.16 -5.56 6.36
N THR A 62 -10.68 -4.40 6.77
CA THR A 62 -10.75 -3.21 5.90
C THR A 62 -9.34 -2.71 5.54
N GLN A 63 -8.41 -2.71 6.50
CA GLN A 63 -7.01 -2.37 6.28
C GLN A 63 -6.30 -3.38 5.37
N ALA A 64 -6.60 -4.68 5.49
CA ALA A 64 -6.05 -5.73 4.64
C ALA A 64 -6.48 -5.55 3.18
N ALA A 65 -7.77 -5.27 2.92
CA ALA A 65 -8.27 -4.97 1.58
C ALA A 65 -7.64 -3.69 0.99
N ARG A 66 -7.37 -2.67 1.81
CA ARG A 66 -6.61 -1.47 1.39
C ARG A 66 -5.13 -1.77 1.17
N TRP A 67 -4.58 -2.78 1.83
CA TRP A 67 -3.20 -3.20 1.65
C TRP A 67 -3.01 -4.01 0.37
N SER A 68 -3.94 -4.90 0.02
CA SER A 68 -3.90 -5.63 -1.25
C SER A 68 -3.97 -4.68 -2.44
N GLY A 69 -4.86 -3.67 -2.41
CA GLY A 69 -4.93 -2.64 -3.45
C GLY A 69 -3.65 -1.81 -3.58
N ARG A 70 -2.97 -1.51 -2.47
CA ARG A 70 -1.73 -0.71 -2.47
C ARG A 70 -0.48 -1.52 -2.83
N ALA A 71 -0.40 -2.79 -2.42
CA ALA A 71 0.68 -3.68 -2.83
C ALA A 71 0.61 -3.96 -4.34
N ALA A 72 -0.58 -4.27 -4.85
CA ALA A 72 -0.80 -4.46 -6.29
C ALA A 72 -0.58 -3.18 -7.11
N GLN A 73 -0.81 -1.98 -6.56
CA GLN A 73 -0.46 -0.72 -7.22
C GLN A 73 1.05 -0.44 -7.26
N ARG A 74 1.81 -0.92 -6.28
CA ARG A 74 3.26 -0.70 -6.21
C ARG A 74 4.06 -1.59 -7.16
N GLU A 75 3.51 -2.76 -7.47
CA GLU A 75 4.07 -3.71 -8.44
C GLU A 75 3.63 -3.41 -9.88
N GLN A 76 2.70 -2.46 -10.08
CA GLN A 76 2.32 -2.01 -11.42
C GLN A 76 3.41 -1.13 -12.05
N PRO A 77 3.51 -1.17 -13.39
CA PRO A 77 4.34 -0.23 -14.13
C PRO A 77 3.97 1.21 -13.76
N VAL A 78 4.97 2.07 -13.62
CA VAL A 78 4.73 3.48 -13.38
C VAL A 78 3.95 4.07 -14.57
N THR A 79 2.84 4.74 -14.26
CA THR A 79 2.05 5.47 -15.25
C THR A 79 2.52 6.93 -15.32
N GLU A 80 2.34 7.59 -16.48
CA GLU A 80 2.65 9.02 -16.62
C GLU A 80 1.95 9.91 -15.59
N GLN A 81 0.74 9.52 -15.17
CA GLN A 81 0.02 10.23 -14.11
C GLN A 81 0.73 10.13 -12.76
N ALA A 82 1.21 8.94 -12.41
CA ALA A 82 1.99 8.73 -11.19
C ALA A 82 3.33 9.50 -11.24
N ILE A 83 3.99 9.56 -12.40
CA ILE A 83 5.21 10.36 -12.62
C ILE A 83 4.96 11.82 -12.27
N LYS A 84 3.92 12.43 -12.85
CA LYS A 84 3.58 13.84 -12.61
C LYS A 84 3.30 14.12 -11.13
N GLU A 85 2.59 13.21 -10.47
CA GLU A 85 2.27 13.35 -9.05
C GLU A 85 3.51 13.22 -8.15
N ILE A 86 4.44 12.33 -8.49
CA ILE A 86 5.72 12.16 -7.81
C ILE A 86 6.62 13.39 -8.03
N GLN A 87 6.75 13.87 -9.26
CA GLN A 87 7.49 15.09 -9.59
C GLN A 87 6.97 16.29 -8.78
N GLN A 88 5.65 16.45 -8.70
CA GLN A 88 5.05 17.50 -7.86
C GLN A 88 5.35 17.34 -6.37
N CYS A 89 5.40 16.11 -5.85
CA CYS A 89 5.80 15.87 -4.47
C CYS A 89 7.28 16.20 -4.23
N LEU A 90 8.15 15.84 -5.17
CA LEU A 90 9.57 16.15 -5.12
C LEU A 90 9.81 17.66 -5.21
N MET A 91 9.09 18.37 -6.09
CA MET A 91 9.19 19.83 -6.19
C MET A 91 8.90 20.56 -4.89
N VAL A 92 7.96 20.05 -4.08
CA VAL A 92 7.65 20.60 -2.76
C VAL A 92 8.77 20.35 -1.74
N VAL A 93 9.55 19.29 -1.89
CA VAL A 93 10.56 18.84 -0.92
C VAL A 93 11.96 19.34 -1.26
N VAL A 94 12.33 19.32 -2.55
CA VAL A 94 13.68 19.66 -3.04
C VAL A 94 13.69 20.84 -4.02
N GLY A 95 12.54 21.48 -4.26
CA GLY A 95 12.42 22.57 -5.23
C GLY A 95 12.50 22.06 -6.68
N PRO A 96 12.82 22.94 -7.65
CA PRO A 96 12.85 22.60 -9.08
C PRO A 96 13.74 21.40 -9.44
N MET A 97 14.72 21.07 -8.58
CA MET A 97 15.57 19.90 -8.75
C MET A 97 14.79 18.58 -8.80
N GLY A 98 13.58 18.56 -8.22
CA GLY A 98 12.73 17.37 -8.16
C GLY A 98 12.23 16.87 -9.51
N GLU A 99 12.23 17.71 -10.55
CA GLU A 99 11.87 17.29 -11.92
C GLU A 99 12.97 16.37 -12.48
N PHE A 100 14.23 16.77 -12.36
CA PHE A 100 15.38 16.01 -12.86
C PHE A 100 15.61 14.70 -12.10
N MET A 101 15.31 14.65 -10.80
CA MET A 101 15.50 13.44 -10.00
C MET A 101 14.66 12.25 -10.51
N VAL A 102 13.50 12.51 -11.12
CA VAL A 102 12.67 11.43 -11.67
C VAL A 102 13.23 10.94 -12.99
N ASP A 103 13.68 11.86 -13.84
CA ASP A 103 14.30 11.53 -15.12
C ASP A 103 15.60 10.74 -14.90
N ASP A 104 16.46 11.21 -13.99
CA ASP A 104 17.68 10.50 -13.55
C ASP A 104 17.35 9.09 -13.00
N ALA A 105 16.25 8.97 -12.25
CA ALA A 105 15.83 7.68 -11.71
C ALA A 105 15.37 6.69 -12.81
N PHE A 106 14.73 7.19 -13.87
CA PHE A 106 14.37 6.35 -15.03
C PHE A 106 15.60 5.94 -15.84
N GLU A 107 16.55 6.84 -16.02
CA GLU A 107 17.84 6.53 -16.68
C GLU A 107 18.62 5.46 -15.89
N ASP A 108 18.65 5.56 -14.55
CA ASP A 108 19.35 4.62 -13.67
C ASP A 108 18.68 3.24 -13.58
N LEU A 109 17.35 3.19 -13.53
CA LEU A 109 16.58 1.94 -13.36
C LEU A 109 16.40 1.18 -14.68
N GLY A 110 16.65 1.84 -15.81
CA GLY A 110 16.34 1.35 -17.15
C GLY A 110 14.87 1.58 -17.48
N GLU A 111 14.58 2.15 -18.65
CA GLU A 111 13.24 2.64 -19.05
C GLU A 111 12.15 1.54 -19.11
N ASP A 112 12.55 0.27 -19.20
CA ASP A 112 11.62 -0.85 -19.39
C ASP A 112 11.02 -1.36 -18.08
N ASN A 113 9.70 -1.19 -17.92
CA ASN A 113 8.87 -1.76 -16.85
C ASN A 113 9.27 -1.36 -15.42
N VAL A 114 9.77 -0.14 -15.21
CA VAL A 114 9.99 0.39 -13.87
C VAL A 114 8.68 0.38 -13.07
N THR A 115 8.67 -0.34 -11.96
CA THR A 115 7.53 -0.38 -11.05
C THR A 115 7.55 0.80 -10.10
N LEU A 116 6.38 1.18 -9.59
CA LEU A 116 6.26 2.29 -8.64
C LEU A 116 7.11 2.08 -7.38
N SER A 117 7.24 0.83 -6.91
CA SER A 117 8.09 0.49 -5.77
C SER A 117 9.58 0.75 -6.02
N GLN A 118 10.08 0.42 -7.22
CA GLN A 118 11.47 0.64 -7.61
C GLN A 118 11.79 2.12 -7.72
N LEU A 119 10.92 2.89 -8.40
CA LEU A 119 11.08 4.33 -8.53
C LEU A 119 11.10 5.03 -7.16
N LEU A 120 10.14 4.72 -6.28
CA LEU A 120 10.08 5.31 -4.94
C LEU A 120 11.26 4.89 -4.07
N GLY A 121 11.74 3.64 -4.20
CA GLY A 121 12.91 3.14 -3.51
C GLY A 121 14.18 3.89 -3.93
N HIS A 122 14.39 4.09 -5.23
CA HIS A 122 15.54 4.82 -5.77
C HIS A 122 15.50 6.30 -5.40
N LEU A 123 14.35 6.96 -5.51
CA LEU A 123 14.20 8.34 -5.07
C LEU A 123 14.48 8.51 -3.56
N ALA A 124 14.09 7.52 -2.75
CA ALA A 124 14.34 7.54 -1.31
C ALA A 124 15.82 7.33 -0.94
N THR A 125 16.65 6.71 -1.78
CA THR A 125 18.11 6.63 -1.55
C THR A 125 18.81 7.93 -1.93
N GLN A 126 18.30 8.65 -2.92
CA GLN A 126 18.82 9.96 -3.35
C GLN A 126 18.41 11.10 -2.40
N LEU A 127 17.19 11.03 -1.87
CA LEU A 127 16.73 11.93 -0.83
C LEU A 127 17.38 11.50 0.50
N GLY A 128 18.27 12.29 1.08
CA GLY A 128 18.78 11.98 2.44
C GLY A 128 17.65 11.85 3.48
N GLU A 129 17.89 11.15 4.60
CA GLU A 129 16.87 10.74 5.60
C GLU A 129 15.85 11.83 5.99
N SER A 130 16.31 13.08 6.18
CA SER A 130 15.44 14.20 6.57
C SER A 130 14.40 14.57 5.49
N ARG A 131 14.76 14.41 4.22
CA ARG A 131 13.91 14.74 3.06
C ARG A 131 12.99 13.58 2.68
N VAL A 132 13.42 12.33 2.91
CA VAL A 132 12.57 11.13 2.71
C VAL A 132 11.29 11.24 3.53
N GLN A 133 11.38 11.61 4.81
CA GLN A 133 10.18 11.70 5.64
C GLN A 133 9.20 12.77 5.16
N ALA A 134 9.70 13.91 4.68
CA ALA A 134 8.87 14.95 4.08
C ALA A 134 8.21 14.48 2.78
N PHE A 135 8.97 13.76 1.94
CA PHE A 135 8.48 13.18 0.68
C PHE A 135 7.42 12.10 0.91
N VAL A 136 7.65 11.15 1.81
CA VAL A 136 6.68 10.11 2.18
C VAL A 136 5.40 10.72 2.74
N ARG A 137 5.50 11.80 3.52
CA ARG A 137 4.32 12.53 4.03
C ARG A 137 3.49 13.12 2.88
N GLN A 138 4.13 13.70 1.86
CA GLN A 138 3.45 14.24 0.69
C GLN A 138 2.78 13.13 -0.14
N LEU A 139 3.47 12.01 -0.34
CA LEU A 139 2.90 10.86 -1.06
C LEU A 139 1.66 10.30 -0.35
N ARG A 140 1.69 10.17 0.98
CA ARG A 140 0.52 9.73 1.77
C ARG A 140 -0.64 10.72 1.68
N ALA A 141 -0.35 12.03 1.72
CA ALA A 141 -1.38 13.05 1.59
C ALA A 141 -2.12 13.00 0.24
N ARG A 142 -1.45 12.47 -0.79
CA ARG A 142 -2.01 12.26 -2.13
C ARG A 142 -2.55 10.86 -2.38
N GLY A 143 -2.46 9.96 -1.40
CA GLY A 143 -2.94 8.58 -1.50
C GLY A 143 -2.05 7.65 -2.34
N ILE A 144 -0.79 8.04 -2.60
CA ILE A 144 0.17 7.29 -3.43
C ILE A 144 0.99 6.28 -2.57
N ALA A 145 1.11 6.52 -1.26
CA ALA A 145 1.87 5.68 -0.31
C ALA A 145 1.05 5.09 0.84
#